data_AF-A0A2V8NDR9-F1
#
_entry.id   AF-A0A2V8NDR9-F1
#
_cell.length_a   1.000
_cell.length_b   1.000
_cell.length_c   1.000
_cell.angle_alpha   90.00
_cell.angle_beta   90.00
_cell.angle_gamma   90.00
#
_symmetry.space_group_name_H-M   'P 1'
#
loop_
_entity.id
_entity.type
_entity.pdbx_description
1 polymer ?
#
loop_
_entity_poly.entity_id
_entity_poly.type
_entity_poly.pdbx_seq_one_letter_code
_entity_poly.pdbx_strand_id
1 'polypeptide(L)'
;MFFLERKFLSVLCMSHLSCYMAKMNRQIIVLGLVWTLSALYVWGFIDHGWIPHDDGSLAHMAERVLNGEMPHRDFDEIYTGGLSLLYAAAFKILGLNFISIRIVTYIFFLAFVPAVYGIALRFASPVIAAAVTLLAVVWSVPNYFTGLPSWYNLFFATAGTFAIIRHVETRRSYKSGRFVLCRGGPSFPHVSRAGPFQ
;
A
#
# COMPACT_ATOMS: atom_id res chain seq x y z
N MET A 1 -7.94 -49.90 17.34
CA MET A 1 -8.87 -48.83 16.88
C MET A 1 -8.26 -47.42 16.90
N PHE A 2 -7.35 -47.08 17.83
CA PHE A 2 -6.69 -45.75 17.94
C PHE A 2 -5.68 -45.37 16.82
N PHE A 3 -5.20 -46.32 16.01
CA PHE A 3 -4.14 -46.06 15.01
C PHE A 3 -4.67 -45.55 13.67
N LEU A 4 -5.95 -45.80 13.35
CA LEU A 4 -6.56 -45.30 12.11
C LEU A 4 -6.91 -43.80 12.19
N GLU A 5 -7.33 -43.29 13.35
CA GLU A 5 -7.69 -41.87 13.51
C GLU A 5 -6.49 -40.93 13.32
N ARG A 6 -5.30 -41.31 13.81
CA ARG A 6 -4.08 -40.47 13.65
C ARG A 6 -3.63 -40.32 12.21
N LYS A 7 -3.76 -41.36 11.38
CA LYS A 7 -3.46 -41.28 9.93
C LYS A 7 -4.51 -40.46 9.17
N PHE A 8 -5.76 -40.49 9.60
CA PHE A 8 -6.82 -39.67 8.99
C PHE A 8 -6.61 -38.18 9.29
N LEU A 9 -6.26 -37.84 10.54
CA LEU A 9 -5.94 -36.47 10.96
C LEU A 9 -4.70 -35.89 10.27
N SER A 10 -3.67 -36.69 10.00
CA SER A 10 -2.46 -36.21 9.29
C SER A 10 -2.72 -35.96 7.79
N VAL A 11 -3.53 -36.79 7.13
CA VAL A 11 -3.90 -36.60 5.71
C VAL A 11 -4.88 -35.43 5.52
N LEU A 12 -5.83 -35.24 6.43
CA LEU A 12 -6.66 -34.02 6.47
C LEU A 12 -5.83 -32.77 6.74
N CYS A 13 -4.85 -32.83 7.63
CA CYS A 13 -3.96 -31.70 7.91
C CYS A 13 -3.09 -31.34 6.68
N MET A 14 -2.51 -32.33 5.98
CA MET A 14 -1.71 -32.09 4.77
C MET A 14 -2.53 -31.59 3.58
N SER A 15 -3.75 -32.07 3.39
CA SER A 15 -4.64 -31.58 2.32
C SER A 15 -5.14 -30.16 2.60
N HIS A 16 -5.44 -29.81 3.86
CA HIS A 16 -5.74 -28.44 4.27
C HIS A 16 -4.54 -27.50 4.10
N LEU A 17 -3.31 -27.95 4.41
CA LEU A 17 -2.09 -27.15 4.22
C LEU A 17 -1.82 -26.90 2.73
N SER A 18 -1.96 -27.92 1.89
CA SER A 18 -1.77 -27.81 0.43
C SER A 18 -2.80 -26.88 -0.22
N CYS A 19 -4.08 -27.00 0.14
CA CYS A 19 -5.14 -26.11 -0.33
C CYS A 19 -4.94 -24.66 0.18
N TYR A 20 -4.47 -24.49 1.42
CA TYR A 20 -4.15 -23.18 1.99
C TYR A 20 -2.96 -22.51 1.29
N MET A 21 -1.88 -23.25 1.03
CA MET A 21 -0.73 -22.75 0.28
C MET A 21 -1.10 -22.42 -1.17
N ALA A 22 -1.91 -23.25 -1.83
CA ALA A 22 -2.42 -22.95 -3.18
C ALA A 22 -3.29 -21.67 -3.20
N LYS A 23 -4.11 -21.45 -2.17
CA LYS A 23 -4.93 -20.24 -2.02
C LYS A 23 -4.07 -18.99 -1.79
N MET A 24 -3.03 -19.09 -0.97
CA MET A 24 -2.09 -17.99 -0.72
C MET A 24 -1.25 -17.67 -1.96
N ASN A 25 -0.75 -18.69 -2.66
CA ASN A 25 -0.01 -18.52 -3.91
C ASN A 25 -0.87 -17.85 -4.98
N ARG A 26 -2.14 -18.26 -5.13
CA ARG A 26 -3.08 -17.61 -6.04
C ARG A 26 -3.28 -16.12 -5.70
N GLN A 27 -3.39 -15.77 -4.43
CA GLN A 27 -3.57 -14.37 -4.01
C GLN A 27 -2.35 -13.50 -4.36
N ILE A 28 -1.14 -14.02 -4.15
CA ILE A 28 0.11 -13.33 -4.45
C ILE A 28 0.31 -13.18 -5.96
N ILE A 29 0.04 -14.24 -6.73
CA ILE A 29 0.14 -14.20 -8.21
C ILE A 29 -0.83 -13.15 -8.76
N VAL A 30 -2.09 -13.17 -8.30
CA VAL A 30 -3.10 -12.20 -8.73
C VAL A 30 -2.70 -10.77 -8.32
N LEU A 31 -2.19 -10.58 -7.11
CA LEU A 31 -1.66 -9.27 -6.68
C LEU A 31 -0.51 -8.81 -7.58
N GLY A 32 0.48 -9.67 -7.85
CA GLY A 32 1.62 -9.33 -8.68
C GLY A 32 1.22 -8.95 -10.11
N LEU A 33 0.21 -9.64 -10.66
CA LEU A 33 -0.36 -9.30 -11.95
C LEU A 33 -1.09 -7.96 -11.93
N VAL A 34 -2.00 -7.74 -10.96
CA VAL A 34 -2.73 -6.47 -10.82
C VAL A 34 -1.78 -5.31 -10.59
N TRP A 35 -0.76 -5.51 -9.74
CA TRP A 35 0.24 -4.49 -9.43
C TRP A 35 1.05 -4.11 -10.66
N THR A 36 1.56 -5.10 -11.41
CA THR A 36 2.29 -4.85 -12.66
C THR A 36 1.43 -4.17 -13.70
N LEU A 37 0.19 -4.62 -13.90
CA LEU A 37 -0.74 -3.98 -14.84
C LEU A 37 -1.06 -2.53 -14.44
N SER A 38 -1.28 -2.28 -13.15
CA SER A 38 -1.54 -0.94 -12.62
C SER A 38 -0.32 -0.03 -12.79
N ALA A 39 0.87 -0.53 -12.51
CA ALA A 39 2.13 0.18 -12.68
C ALA A 39 2.33 0.60 -14.15
N LEU A 40 2.23 -0.36 -15.08
CA LEU A 40 2.40 -0.10 -16.51
C LEU A 40 1.33 0.86 -17.06
N TYR A 41 0.08 0.67 -16.65
CA TYR A 41 -1.02 1.53 -17.06
C TYR A 41 -0.80 2.97 -16.62
N VAL A 42 -0.55 3.20 -15.31
CA VAL A 42 -0.38 4.55 -14.77
C VAL A 42 0.92 5.20 -15.25
N TRP A 43 1.99 4.43 -15.45
CA TRP A 43 3.24 4.95 -16.01
C TRP A 43 3.03 5.61 -17.38
N GLY A 44 2.14 5.09 -18.22
CA GLY A 44 1.78 5.69 -19.51
C GLY A 44 1.22 7.12 -19.39
N PHE A 45 0.68 7.50 -18.24
CA PHE A 45 0.10 8.83 -17.99
C PHE A 45 1.07 9.78 -17.27
N ILE A 46 2.31 9.36 -16.97
CA ILE A 46 3.21 10.16 -16.13
C ILE A 46 3.54 11.53 -16.73
N ASP A 47 3.61 11.64 -18.05
CA ASP A 47 3.88 12.89 -18.77
C ASP A 47 2.62 13.54 -19.36
N HIS A 48 1.43 13.06 -18.96
CA HIS A 48 0.15 13.55 -19.49
C HIS A 48 -0.57 14.46 -18.50
N GLY A 49 -1.34 15.42 -19.01
CA GLY A 49 -2.24 16.25 -18.21
C GLY A 49 -1.50 17.24 -17.31
N TRP A 50 -0.71 18.12 -17.93
CA TRP A 50 -0.11 19.26 -17.23
C TRP A 50 -1.18 20.26 -16.82
N ILE A 51 -1.21 20.60 -15.52
CA ILE A 51 -2.15 21.56 -14.95
C ILE A 51 -1.35 22.75 -14.43
N PRO A 52 -1.34 23.89 -15.16
CA PRO A 52 -0.39 24.98 -14.88
C PRO A 52 -0.43 25.51 -13.45
N HIS A 53 -1.63 25.66 -12.89
CA HIS A 53 -1.79 26.25 -11.56
C HIS A 53 -1.39 25.28 -10.44
N ASP A 54 -1.65 23.99 -10.57
CA ASP A 54 -1.26 22.99 -9.56
C ASP A 54 0.21 22.60 -9.72
N ASP A 55 0.59 22.08 -10.88
CA ASP A 55 1.95 21.60 -11.13
C ASP A 55 2.97 22.73 -11.04
N GLY A 56 2.62 23.93 -11.55
CA GLY A 56 3.47 25.11 -11.48
C GLY A 56 3.66 25.61 -10.06
N SER A 57 2.59 25.70 -9.27
CA SER A 57 2.69 26.14 -7.87
C SER A 57 3.51 25.16 -7.04
N LEU A 58 3.23 23.86 -7.15
CA LEU A 58 3.96 22.81 -6.43
C LEU A 58 5.45 22.78 -6.80
N ALA A 59 5.77 22.89 -8.11
CA ALA A 59 7.14 22.92 -8.57
C ALA A 59 7.88 24.17 -8.10
N HIS A 60 7.25 25.35 -8.19
CA HIS A 60 7.85 26.60 -7.75
C HIS A 60 8.15 26.60 -6.24
N MET A 61 7.20 26.15 -5.42
CA MET A 61 7.42 26.06 -3.97
C MET A 61 8.54 25.06 -3.62
N ALA A 62 8.61 23.93 -4.32
CA ALA A 62 9.69 22.96 -4.16
C ALA A 62 11.06 23.49 -4.62
N GLU A 63 11.11 24.28 -5.71
CA GLU A 63 12.33 24.93 -6.19
C GLU A 63 12.86 25.95 -5.18
N ARG A 64 11.97 26.76 -4.57
CA ARG A 64 12.36 27.69 -3.50
C ARG A 64 12.97 26.98 -2.30
N VAL A 65 12.38 25.86 -1.90
CA VAL A 65 12.94 25.02 -0.84
C VAL A 65 14.29 24.42 -1.23
N LEU A 66 14.45 24.00 -2.49
CA LEU A 66 15.74 23.54 -3.02
C LEU A 66 16.82 24.62 -2.95
N ASN A 67 16.44 25.90 -3.12
CA ASN A 67 17.31 27.07 -3.00
C ASN A 67 17.57 27.52 -1.54
N GLY A 68 17.04 26.80 -0.55
CA GLY A 68 17.31 27.03 0.88
C GLY A 68 16.27 27.85 1.62
N GLU A 69 15.15 28.20 0.97
CA GLU A 69 14.03 28.87 1.62
C GLU A 69 13.19 27.88 2.44
N MET A 70 12.55 28.35 3.52
CA MET A 70 11.67 27.53 4.35
C MET A 70 10.18 27.88 4.16
N PRO A 71 9.31 26.87 3.97
CA PRO A 71 7.87 27.07 3.88
C PRO A 71 7.32 27.74 5.15
N HIS A 72 6.37 28.66 4.99
CA HIS A 72 5.75 29.46 6.07
C HIS A 72 6.71 30.36 6.88
N ARG A 73 7.98 30.46 6.48
CA ARG A 73 8.94 31.44 7.03
C ARG A 73 9.35 32.46 5.99
N ASP A 74 9.85 31.98 4.86
CA ASP A 74 10.38 32.83 3.78
C ASP A 74 9.35 33.01 2.65
N PHE A 75 8.32 32.15 2.63
CA PHE A 75 7.19 32.27 1.72
C PHE A 75 5.91 31.64 2.26
N ASP A 76 4.79 32.16 1.75
CA ASP A 76 3.48 31.59 1.98
C ASP A 76 3.30 30.34 1.13
N GLU A 77 3.26 29.20 1.82
CA GLU A 77 3.01 27.90 1.24
C GLU A 77 1.49 27.62 1.24
N ILE A 78 0.98 27.07 0.13
CA ILE A 78 -0.46 26.82 -0.08
C ILE A 78 -0.97 25.74 0.88
N TYR A 79 -0.12 24.78 1.21
CA TYR A 79 -0.45 23.66 2.09
C TYR A 79 0.34 23.73 3.40
N THR A 80 0.86 22.60 3.89
CA THR A 80 1.59 22.50 5.16
C THR A 80 3.11 22.54 5.00
N GLY A 81 3.62 22.61 3.76
CA GLY A 81 5.05 22.64 3.43
C GLY A 81 5.77 21.29 3.39
N GLY A 82 5.17 20.22 3.94
CA GLY A 82 5.79 18.90 3.94
C GLY A 82 6.06 18.34 2.54
N LEU A 83 5.17 18.58 1.58
CA LEU A 83 5.37 18.15 0.20
C LEU A 83 6.42 18.97 -0.53
N SER A 84 6.53 20.27 -0.25
CA SER A 84 7.57 21.13 -0.83
C SER A 84 8.96 20.65 -0.42
N LEU A 85 9.14 20.20 0.82
CA LEU A 85 10.36 19.53 1.28
C LEU A 85 10.62 18.20 0.56
N LEU A 86 9.59 17.36 0.41
CA LEU A 86 9.69 16.07 -0.28
C LEU A 86 10.07 16.25 -1.76
N TYR A 87 9.47 17.22 -2.43
CA TYR A 87 9.72 17.52 -3.84
C TYR A 87 11.05 18.23 -4.07
N ALA A 88 11.49 19.10 -3.16
CA ALA A 88 12.85 19.63 -3.19
C ALA A 88 13.89 18.51 -3.09
N ALA A 89 13.68 17.53 -2.21
CA ALA A 89 14.53 16.34 -2.12
C ALA A 89 14.50 15.52 -3.41
N ALA A 90 13.33 15.37 -4.04
CA ALA A 90 13.20 14.71 -5.33
C ALA A 90 13.93 15.46 -6.45
N PHE A 91 13.82 16.78 -6.52
CA PHE A 91 14.54 17.61 -7.50
C PHE A 91 16.05 17.51 -7.35
N LYS A 92 16.56 17.35 -6.13
CA LYS A 92 17.99 17.11 -5.89
C LYS A 92 18.49 15.79 -6.48
N ILE A 93 17.62 14.77 -6.58
CA ILE A 93 17.99 13.42 -7.03
C ILE A 93 17.66 13.20 -8.52
N LEU A 94 16.49 13.64 -8.96
CA LEU A 94 15.89 13.38 -10.27
C LEU A 94 15.98 14.57 -11.23
N GLY A 95 16.37 15.75 -10.73
CA GLY A 95 16.47 16.99 -11.48
C GLY A 95 15.23 17.89 -11.35
N LEU A 96 15.37 19.15 -11.76
CA LEU A 96 14.31 20.15 -11.72
C LEU A 96 13.38 19.99 -12.93
N ASN A 97 12.36 19.16 -12.79
CA ASN A 97 11.35 18.91 -13.81
C ASN A 97 10.01 18.47 -13.19
N PHE A 98 8.90 18.65 -13.91
CA PHE A 98 7.57 18.23 -13.44
C PHE A 98 7.46 16.71 -13.25
N ILE A 99 8.18 15.94 -14.08
CA ILE A 99 8.19 14.49 -14.01
C ILE A 99 8.70 14.00 -12.64
N SER A 100 9.62 14.72 -11.99
CA SER A 100 10.17 14.34 -10.68
C SER A 100 9.11 14.32 -9.60
N ILE A 101 8.22 15.32 -9.56
CA ILE A 101 7.06 15.36 -8.66
C ILE A 101 6.13 14.16 -8.93
N ARG A 102 5.93 13.84 -10.21
CA ARG A 102 5.03 12.77 -10.64
C ARG A 102 5.60 11.39 -10.37
N ILE A 103 6.93 11.21 -10.46
CA ILE A 103 7.63 9.99 -10.03
C ILE A 103 7.41 9.75 -8.54
N VAL A 104 7.54 10.78 -7.70
CA VAL A 104 7.25 10.64 -6.26
C VAL A 104 5.80 10.20 -6.06
N THR A 105 4.84 10.88 -6.67
CA THR A 105 3.41 10.52 -6.56
C THR A 105 3.15 9.09 -7.02
N TYR A 106 3.78 8.68 -8.11
CA TYR A 106 3.71 7.33 -8.66
C TYR A 106 4.25 6.26 -7.69
N ILE A 107 5.38 6.52 -7.03
CA ILE A 107 5.95 5.59 -6.03
C ILE A 107 4.96 5.36 -4.89
N PHE A 108 4.31 6.41 -4.39
CA PHE A 108 3.28 6.28 -3.34
C PHE A 108 2.03 5.54 -3.86
N PHE A 109 1.62 5.81 -5.09
CA PHE A 109 0.54 5.08 -5.75
C PHE A 109 0.83 3.56 -5.83
N LEU A 110 2.06 3.15 -6.10
CA LEU A 110 2.43 1.72 -6.12
C LEU A 110 2.23 1.03 -4.77
N ALA A 111 2.35 1.76 -3.66
CA ALA A 111 2.06 1.26 -2.32
C ALA A 111 0.55 1.25 -2.01
N PHE A 112 -0.23 2.11 -2.66
CA PHE A 112 -1.69 2.14 -2.54
C PHE A 112 -2.36 0.89 -3.13
N VAL A 113 -1.91 0.41 -4.30
CA VAL A 113 -2.48 -0.77 -4.99
C VAL A 113 -2.57 -2.03 -4.08
N PRO A 114 -1.49 -2.50 -3.42
CA PRO A 114 -1.56 -3.68 -2.55
C PRO A 114 -2.44 -3.44 -1.32
N ALA A 115 -2.54 -2.21 -0.81
CA ALA A 115 -3.41 -1.88 0.31
C ALA A 115 -4.90 -2.04 -0.08
N VAL A 116 -5.32 -1.50 -1.23
CA VAL A 116 -6.69 -1.66 -1.75
C VAL A 116 -7.01 -3.13 -1.98
N TYR A 117 -6.12 -3.86 -2.65
CA TYR A 117 -6.31 -5.28 -2.92
C TYR A 117 -6.42 -6.09 -1.63
N GLY A 118 -5.57 -5.79 -0.63
CA GLY A 118 -5.59 -6.42 0.67
C GLY A 118 -6.89 -6.20 1.43
N ILE A 119 -7.47 -4.99 1.36
CA ILE A 119 -8.78 -4.68 1.93
C ILE A 119 -9.89 -5.45 1.18
N ALA A 120 -9.89 -5.43 -0.15
CA ALA A 120 -10.90 -6.10 -0.97
C ALA A 120 -10.91 -7.63 -0.78
N LEU A 121 -9.74 -8.24 -0.57
CA LEU A 121 -9.58 -9.67 -0.28
C LEU A 121 -10.27 -10.14 1.02
N ARG A 122 -10.66 -9.22 1.89
CA ARG A 122 -11.44 -9.52 3.10
C ARG A 122 -12.90 -9.84 2.77
N PHE A 123 -13.44 -9.18 1.75
CA PHE A 123 -14.87 -9.24 1.42
C PHE A 123 -15.15 -10.08 0.18
N ALA A 124 -14.15 -10.33 -0.66
CA ALA A 124 -14.34 -10.96 -1.95
C ALA A 124 -13.28 -12.04 -2.28
N SER A 125 -13.55 -12.79 -3.34
CA SER A 125 -12.58 -13.73 -3.92
C SER A 125 -11.40 -12.97 -4.56
N PRO A 126 -10.23 -13.61 -4.79
CA PRO A 126 -9.07 -12.92 -5.37
C PRO A 126 -9.32 -12.24 -6.71
N VAL A 127 -10.18 -12.83 -7.55
CA VAL A 127 -10.50 -12.28 -8.88
C VAL A 127 -11.39 -11.05 -8.77
N ILE A 128 -12.40 -11.08 -7.88
CA ILE A 128 -13.27 -9.93 -7.65
C ILE A 128 -12.48 -8.80 -6.97
N ALA A 129 -11.62 -9.13 -6.00
CA ALA A 129 -10.73 -8.17 -5.37
C ALA A 129 -9.82 -7.49 -6.40
N ALA A 130 -9.25 -8.26 -7.34
CA ALA A 130 -8.46 -7.72 -8.45
C ALA A 130 -9.25 -6.75 -9.32
N ALA A 131 -10.47 -7.12 -9.72
CA ALA A 131 -11.34 -6.25 -10.52
C ALA A 131 -11.66 -4.94 -9.79
N VAL A 132 -12.00 -5.00 -8.51
CA VAL A 132 -12.25 -3.81 -7.68
C VAL A 132 -11.00 -2.94 -7.56
N THR A 133 -9.82 -3.53 -7.37
CA THR A 133 -8.56 -2.78 -7.31
C THR A 133 -8.25 -2.11 -8.66
N LEU A 134 -8.44 -2.80 -9.78
CA LEU A 134 -8.22 -2.21 -11.10
C LEU A 134 -9.20 -1.06 -11.38
N LEU A 135 -10.47 -1.22 -11.00
CA LEU A 135 -11.45 -0.13 -11.09
C LEU A 135 -11.01 1.08 -10.25
N ALA A 136 -10.55 0.84 -9.01
CA ALA A 136 -10.02 1.91 -8.16
C ALA A 136 -8.81 2.61 -8.80
N VAL A 137 -7.93 1.86 -9.46
CA VAL A 137 -6.77 2.42 -10.19
C VAL A 137 -7.23 3.32 -11.34
N VAL A 138 -8.12 2.83 -12.20
CA VAL A 138 -8.66 3.60 -13.34
C VAL A 138 -9.36 4.89 -12.89
N TRP A 139 -10.03 4.87 -11.73
CA TRP A 139 -10.71 6.04 -11.18
C TRP A 139 -9.85 6.94 -10.29
N SER A 140 -8.54 6.67 -10.17
CA SER A 140 -7.63 7.41 -9.28
C SER A 140 -6.68 8.36 -10.04
N VAL A 141 -5.38 8.17 -9.87
CA VAL A 141 -4.28 9.05 -10.33
C VAL A 141 -4.37 9.39 -11.82
N PRO A 142 -4.72 8.48 -12.74
CA PRO A 142 -4.80 8.81 -14.17
C PRO A 142 -5.79 9.92 -14.52
N ASN A 143 -6.83 10.15 -13.71
CA ASN A 143 -7.79 11.22 -13.97
C ASN A 143 -7.27 12.61 -13.57
N TYR A 144 -6.30 12.67 -12.65
CA TYR A 144 -5.75 13.92 -12.15
C TYR A 144 -4.33 13.72 -11.63
N PHE A 145 -3.39 13.51 -12.55
CA PHE A 145 -2.02 13.12 -12.23
C PHE A 145 -1.16 14.32 -11.83
N THR A 146 -1.39 14.86 -10.65
CA THR A 146 -0.56 15.92 -10.08
C THR A 146 -0.12 15.55 -8.67
N GLY A 147 0.95 16.19 -8.18
CA GLY A 147 1.53 15.97 -6.86
C GLY A 147 0.71 16.55 -5.70
N LEU A 148 -0.62 16.50 -5.78
CA LEU A 148 -1.45 17.15 -4.77
C LEU A 148 -1.45 16.41 -3.42
N PRO A 149 -1.52 17.15 -2.29
CA PRO A 149 -1.63 16.55 -0.95
C PRO A 149 -2.82 15.61 -0.77
N SER A 150 -3.92 15.85 -1.49
CA SER A 150 -5.11 15.00 -1.44
C SER A 150 -4.83 13.54 -1.82
N TRP A 151 -3.94 13.30 -2.79
CA TRP A 151 -3.53 11.96 -3.18
C TRP A 151 -2.78 11.24 -2.05
N TYR A 152 -1.83 11.92 -1.41
CA TYR A 152 -1.10 11.37 -0.28
C TYR A 152 -2.02 11.04 0.88
N ASN A 153 -2.98 11.92 1.18
CA ASN A 153 -3.99 11.67 2.21
C ASN A 153 -4.80 10.40 1.91
N LEU A 154 -5.24 10.20 0.66
CA LEU A 154 -5.93 8.99 0.24
C LEU A 154 -5.04 7.74 0.41
N PHE A 155 -3.78 7.80 -0.01
CA PHE A 155 -2.85 6.69 0.10
C PHE A 155 -2.59 6.31 1.56
N PHE A 156 -2.31 7.28 2.42
CA PHE A 156 -2.08 7.05 3.84
C PHE A 156 -3.35 6.60 4.56
N ALA A 157 -4.53 7.15 4.24
CA ALA A 157 -5.79 6.71 4.82
C ALA A 157 -6.10 5.25 4.45
N THR A 158 -5.84 4.86 3.20
CA THR A 158 -6.03 3.48 2.72
C THR A 158 -5.04 2.53 3.40
N ALA A 159 -3.76 2.90 3.48
CA ALA A 159 -2.74 2.12 4.16
C ALA A 159 -3.04 1.97 5.67
N GLY A 160 -3.49 3.05 6.33
CA GLY A 160 -3.92 3.05 7.72
C GLY A 160 -5.13 2.15 7.95
N THR A 161 -6.14 2.22 7.07
CA THR A 161 -7.30 1.33 7.10
C THR A 161 -6.89 -0.13 6.98
N PHE A 162 -6.01 -0.45 6.04
CA PHE A 162 -5.47 -1.80 5.87
C PHE A 162 -4.72 -2.27 7.12
N ALA A 163 -3.88 -1.41 7.71
CA ALA A 163 -3.14 -1.72 8.93
C ALA A 163 -4.08 -1.98 10.14
N ILE A 164 -5.12 -1.16 10.31
CA ILE A 164 -6.12 -1.34 11.37
C ILE A 164 -6.86 -2.67 11.20
N ILE A 165 -7.31 -2.97 9.98
CA ILE A 165 -7.95 -4.24 9.64
C ILE A 165 -7.07 -5.43 10.04
N ARG A 166 -5.78 -5.40 9.67
CA ARG A 166 -4.82 -6.46 10.01
C ARG A 166 -4.55 -6.56 11.51
N HIS A 167 -4.47 -5.43 12.21
CA HIS A 167 -4.28 -5.42 13.66
C HIS A 167 -5.44 -6.08 14.40
N VAL A 168 -6.67 -5.73 14.03
CA VAL A 168 -7.90 -6.29 14.63
C VAL A 168 -8.00 -7.80 14.39
N GLU A 169 -7.70 -8.26 13.17
CA GLU A 169 -7.71 -9.69 12.83
C GLU A 169 -6.69 -10.48 13.66
N THR A 170 -5.46 -9.97 13.77
CA THR A 170 -4.38 -10.63 14.52
C THR A 170 -4.74 -10.76 16.01
N ARG A 171 -5.30 -9.69 16.59
CA ARG A 171 -5.73 -9.68 18.00
C ARG A 171 -6.87 -10.67 18.26
N ARG A 172 -7.83 -10.80 17.34
CA ARG A 172 -8.95 -11.74 17.47
C ARG A 172 -8.48 -13.19 17.43
N SER A 173 -7.52 -13.52 16.56
CA SER A 173 -6.90 -14.84 16.50
C SER A 173 -6.14 -15.18 17.78
N TYR A 174 -5.38 -14.22 18.33
CA TYR A 174 -4.67 -14.40 19.61
C TYR A 174 -5.62 -14.71 20.77
N LYS A 175 -6.71 -13.92 20.92
CA LYS A 175 -7.67 -14.10 22.03
C LYS A 175 -8.49 -15.39 21.93
N SER A 176 -8.71 -15.93 20.73
CA SER A 176 -9.63 -17.06 20.52
C SER A 176 -8.94 -18.43 20.63
N GLY A 177 -7.64 -18.50 20.94
CA GLY A 177 -6.86 -19.76 20.93
C GLY A 177 -6.75 -20.45 19.57
N ARG A 178 -7.49 -19.97 18.56
CA ARG A 178 -7.37 -20.37 17.16
C ARG A 178 -6.17 -19.66 16.57
N PHE A 179 -4.99 -20.26 16.74
CA PHE A 179 -3.84 -20.03 15.87
C PHE A 179 -4.13 -20.62 14.48
N VAL A 180 -5.24 -20.20 13.86
CA VAL A 180 -5.42 -20.38 12.42
C VAL A 180 -4.52 -19.31 11.82
N LEU A 181 -3.36 -19.74 11.35
CA LEU A 181 -2.36 -18.94 10.64
C LEU A 181 -3.08 -17.85 9.83
N CYS A 182 -2.94 -16.61 10.30
CA CYS A 182 -3.43 -15.44 9.59
C CYS A 182 -2.77 -15.41 8.21
N ARG A 183 -3.60 -15.26 7.18
CA ARG A 183 -3.22 -14.99 5.79
C ARG A 183 -2.02 -14.02 5.72
N GLY A 184 -0.91 -14.51 5.15
CA GLY A 184 0.16 -13.73 4.53
C GLY A 184 0.73 -12.56 5.33
N GLY A 185 1.62 -12.86 6.27
CA GLY A 185 2.59 -11.93 6.84
C GLY A 185 3.80 -12.71 7.38
N PRO A 186 5.04 -12.21 7.28
CA PRO A 186 6.22 -12.92 7.72
C PRO A 186 6.11 -13.17 9.22
N SER A 187 6.20 -14.44 9.59
CA SER A 187 6.20 -14.91 10.97
C SER A 187 7.41 -14.35 11.70
N PHE A 188 7.21 -13.29 12.49
CA PHE A 188 8.16 -12.87 13.50
C PHE A 188 8.04 -13.80 14.72
N PRO A 189 9.10 -14.55 15.10
CA PRO A 189 9.11 -15.27 16.35
C PRO A 189 9.32 -14.24 17.48
N HIS A 190 8.31 -14.05 18.33
CA HIS A 190 8.49 -13.25 19.55
C HIS A 190 8.57 -14.11 20.81
N VAL A 191 9.75 -13.95 21.43
CA VAL A 191 10.17 -14.27 22.79
C VAL A 191 9.03 -14.25 23.82
N SER A 192 8.92 -15.37 24.54
CA SER A 192 8.09 -15.56 25.71
C SER A 192 8.45 -14.54 26.80
N ARG A 193 7.54 -13.61 27.10
CA ARG A 193 7.58 -12.89 28.38
C ARG A 193 6.98 -13.79 29.46
N ALA A 194 7.83 -14.28 30.35
CA ALA A 194 7.42 -14.82 31.64
C ALA A 194 6.69 -13.72 32.44
N GLY A 195 5.53 -14.06 32.99
CA GLY A 195 4.73 -13.16 33.81
C GLY A 195 5.34 -12.93 35.20
N PRO A 196 4.94 -11.86 35.90
CA PRO A 196 5.28 -11.68 37.30
C PRO A 196 4.32 -12.50 38.16
N PHE A 197 4.85 -13.39 38.99
CA PHE A 197 4.18 -13.84 40.20
C PHE A 197 4.70 -12.95 41.34
N GLN A 198 3.81 -12.09 41.85
CA GLN A 198 3.75 -11.77 43.28
C GLN A 198 2.81 -12.79 43.93
#